data_AF-A0A2R5EGN2-F1
#
_entry.id   AF-A0A2R5EGN2-F1
#
_cell.length_a   1.000
_cell.length_b   1.000
_cell.length_c   1.000
_cell.angle_alpha   90.00
_cell.angle_beta   90.00
_cell.angle_gamma   90.00
#
_symmetry.space_group_name_H-M   'P 1'
#
loop_
_entity.id
_entity.type
_entity.pdbx_description
1 polymer ?
#
loop_
_entity_poly.entity_id
_entity_poly.type
_entity_poly.pdbx_seq_one_letter_code
_entity_poly.pdbx_strand_id
1 'polypeptide(L)'
;MPDDPEGPDWEAFLVHQKNALPEILAIDPKTDGPRINLLSGGQKRAESRLIEIAYENKRSASSNSDVKVTLADLEVAYRSREFQFDRRDIEDVSRRTLMNETKEDDLSCPIELPETLVQQFKRRAEQERASRVARRELEDALTAEDKQHLKEASRAAPKHRVTATVRSINAKKSPKPTLADMARNSATFSENV
;
A
#
# COMPACT_ATOMS: atom_id res chain seq x y z
N MET A 1 2.02 12.46 9.81
CA MET A 1 2.21 11.51 8.70
C MET A 1 1.02 11.66 7.79
N PRO A 2 1.18 11.57 6.46
CA PRO A 2 0.05 11.49 5.53
C PRO A 2 -0.86 10.32 5.89
N ASP A 3 -2.17 10.55 5.90
CA ASP A 3 -3.13 9.46 6.10
C ASP A 3 -3.40 8.73 4.78
N ASP A 4 -3.68 7.43 4.89
CA ASP A 4 -4.08 6.59 3.76
C ASP A 4 -5.41 7.11 3.17
N PRO A 5 -5.50 7.40 1.86
CA PRO A 5 -6.73 7.84 1.21
C PRO A 5 -7.93 6.90 1.39
N GLU A 6 -7.68 5.60 1.54
CA GLU A 6 -8.72 4.58 1.77
C GLU A 6 -8.80 4.17 3.25
N GLY A 7 -8.00 4.80 4.11
CA GLY A 7 -7.93 4.50 5.54
C GLY A 7 -9.16 5.01 6.31
N PRO A 8 -9.60 4.28 7.34
CA PRO A 8 -10.75 4.71 8.16
C PRO A 8 -10.48 6.02 8.90
N ASP A 9 -9.22 6.32 9.23
CA ASP A 9 -8.83 7.54 9.92
C ASP A 9 -9.00 8.79 9.04
N TRP A 10 -8.75 8.66 7.74
CA TRP A 10 -8.93 9.75 6.77
C TRP A 10 -10.40 10.06 6.56
N GLU A 11 -11.22 9.02 6.34
CA GLU A 11 -12.68 9.18 6.21
C GLU A 11 -13.26 9.80 7.49
N ALA A 12 -12.87 9.29 8.67
CA ALA A 12 -13.32 9.83 9.95
C ALA A 12 -12.93 11.31 10.12
N PHE A 13 -11.73 11.70 9.71
CA PHE A 13 -11.29 13.09 9.74
C PHE A 13 -12.19 14.01 8.90
N LEU A 14 -12.46 13.63 7.64
CA LEU A 14 -13.34 14.39 6.76
C LEU A 14 -14.79 14.44 7.27
N VAL A 15 -15.28 13.36 7.88
CA VAL A 15 -16.59 13.33 8.56
C VAL A 15 -16.62 14.34 9.71
N HIS A 16 -15.58 14.40 10.54
CA HIS A 16 -15.50 15.37 11.63
C HIS A 16 -15.48 16.81 11.13
N GLN A 17 -14.76 17.11 10.04
CA GLN A 17 -14.76 18.45 9.45
C GLN A 17 -16.11 18.83 8.88
N LYS A 18 -16.76 17.93 8.14
CA LYS A 18 -18.11 18.15 7.63
C LYS A 18 -19.12 18.39 8.76
N ASN A 19 -18.99 17.67 9.87
CA ASN A 19 -19.83 17.88 11.04
C ASN A 19 -19.56 19.21 11.75
N ALA A 20 -18.31 19.70 11.72
CA ALA A 20 -17.96 21.00 12.26
C ALA A 20 -18.45 22.16 11.39
N LEU A 21 -18.50 21.96 10.07
CA LEU A 21 -18.85 22.99 9.08
C LEU A 21 -19.96 22.50 8.12
N PRO A 22 -21.14 22.09 8.61
CA PRO A 22 -22.16 21.41 7.80
C PRO A 22 -22.82 22.32 6.76
N GLU A 23 -22.89 23.63 7.03
CA GLU A 23 -23.48 24.61 6.12
C GLU A 23 -22.50 25.07 5.04
N ILE A 24 -21.19 24.95 5.30
CA ILE A 24 -20.13 25.41 4.40
C ILE A 24 -19.63 24.26 3.53
N LEU A 25 -19.40 23.07 4.09
CA LEU A 25 -18.79 21.96 3.37
C LEU A 25 -19.84 21.09 2.68
N ALA A 26 -19.97 21.29 1.36
CA ALA A 26 -20.78 20.47 0.46
C ALA A 26 -19.91 19.41 -0.23
N ILE A 27 -19.27 18.57 0.59
CA ILE A 27 -18.46 17.42 0.15
C ILE A 27 -19.01 16.12 0.76
N ASP A 28 -18.80 14.99 0.11
CA ASP A 28 -19.04 13.67 0.68
C ASP A 28 -17.70 13.02 1.07
N PRO A 29 -17.44 12.82 2.38
CA PRO A 29 -16.21 12.21 2.89
C PRO A 29 -15.85 10.89 2.22
N LYS A 30 -16.84 10.10 1.79
CA LYS A 30 -16.61 8.77 1.23
C LYS A 30 -16.30 8.81 -0.26
N THR A 31 -17.02 9.62 -1.04
CA THR A 31 -16.81 9.69 -2.50
C THR A 31 -15.70 10.66 -2.87
N ASP A 32 -15.63 11.80 -2.19
CA ASP A 32 -14.69 12.87 -2.51
C ASP A 32 -13.37 12.70 -1.74
N GLY A 33 -13.38 11.92 -0.66
CA GLY A 33 -12.24 11.71 0.23
C GLY A 33 -10.94 11.33 -0.47
N PRO A 34 -10.90 10.35 -1.39
CA PRO A 34 -9.69 10.00 -2.12
C PRO A 34 -9.14 11.16 -2.96
N ARG A 35 -10.04 11.97 -3.55
CA ARG A 35 -9.63 13.14 -4.35
C ARG A 35 -9.08 14.26 -3.46
N ILE A 36 -9.71 14.51 -2.32
CA ILE A 36 -9.24 15.51 -1.34
C ILE A 36 -7.89 15.08 -0.75
N ASN A 37 -7.70 13.79 -0.48
CA ASN A 37 -6.41 13.24 -0.04
C ASN A 37 -5.33 13.51 -1.08
N LEU A 38 -5.62 13.24 -2.35
CA LEU A 38 -4.67 13.52 -3.44
C LEU A 38 -4.30 15.01 -3.54
N LEU A 39 -5.28 15.92 -3.42
CA LEU A 39 -5.03 17.36 -3.49
C LEU A 39 -4.22 17.90 -2.30
N SER A 40 -4.31 17.22 -1.14
CA SER A 40 -3.62 17.61 0.09
C SER A 40 -2.38 16.77 0.41
N GLY A 41 -2.07 15.77 -0.41
CA GLY A 41 -1.04 14.77 -0.13
C GLY A 41 -1.29 14.00 1.17
N GLY A 42 -2.55 13.83 1.58
CA GLY A 42 -2.95 13.20 2.84
C GLY A 42 -2.56 13.99 4.10
N GLN A 43 -2.12 15.24 3.96
CA GLN A 43 -1.71 16.06 5.10
C GLN A 43 -2.86 16.94 5.61
N LYS A 44 -3.31 16.70 6.84
CA LYS A 44 -4.41 17.46 7.48
C LYS A 44 -4.21 18.97 7.47
N ARG A 45 -2.96 19.44 7.63
CA ARG A 45 -2.64 20.86 7.60
C ARG A 45 -2.83 21.47 6.21
N ALA A 46 -2.33 20.79 5.18
CA ALA A 46 -2.49 21.23 3.79
C ALA A 46 -3.96 21.17 3.36
N GLU A 47 -4.68 20.13 3.78
CA GLU A 47 -6.12 19.99 3.56
C GLU A 47 -6.91 21.15 4.18
N SER A 48 -6.65 21.50 5.45
CA SER A 48 -7.39 22.57 6.11
C SER A 48 -7.13 23.93 5.45
N ARG A 49 -5.88 24.17 5.01
CA ARG A 49 -5.51 25.35 4.24
C ARG A 49 -6.17 25.38 2.85
N LEU A 50 -6.33 24.22 2.22
CA LEU A 50 -7.03 24.09 0.94
C LEU A 50 -8.51 24.48 1.07
N ILE A 51 -9.17 24.03 2.14
CA ILE A 51 -10.56 24.43 2.46
C ILE A 51 -10.65 25.95 2.69
N GLU A 52 -9.73 26.51 3.47
CA GLU A 52 -9.71 27.95 3.79
C GLU A 52 -9.63 28.79 2.51
N ILE A 53 -8.65 28.49 1.64
CA ILE A 53 -8.48 29.18 0.35
C ILE A 53 -9.70 28.99 -0.55
N ALA A 54 -10.28 27.79 -0.60
CA ALA A 54 -11.48 27.53 -1.39
C ALA A 54 -12.68 28.36 -0.90
N TYR A 55 -12.84 28.46 0.42
CA TYR A 55 -13.88 29.29 1.02
C TYR A 55 -13.67 30.77 0.69
N GLU A 56 -12.46 31.31 0.88
CA GLU A 56 -12.14 32.71 0.59
C GLU A 56 -12.37 33.07 -0.88
N ASN A 57 -11.93 32.22 -1.80
CA ASN A 57 -12.13 32.39 -3.24
C ASN A 57 -13.63 32.41 -3.58
N LYS A 58 -14.40 31.49 -2.99
CA LYS A 58 -15.84 31.42 -3.25
C LYS A 58 -16.60 32.58 -2.62
N ARG A 59 -16.18 33.01 -1.42
CA ARG A 59 -16.76 34.13 -0.70
C ARG A 59 -16.49 35.46 -1.37
N SER A 60 -15.31 35.65 -1.95
CA SER A 60 -14.97 36.86 -2.71
C SER A 60 -15.69 36.93 -4.06
N ALA A 61 -15.93 35.78 -4.71
CA ALA A 61 -16.65 35.71 -5.98
C ALA A 61 -18.18 35.79 -5.84
N SER A 62 -18.73 35.46 -4.66
CA SER A 62 -20.18 35.38 -4.41
C SER A 62 -20.67 36.52 -3.54
N SER A 63 -21.69 37.25 -3.99
CA SER A 63 -22.41 38.22 -3.15
C SER A 63 -23.37 37.56 -2.15
N ASN A 64 -23.57 36.24 -2.21
CA ASN A 64 -24.50 35.51 -1.37
C ASN A 64 -23.90 35.19 0.00
N SER A 65 -24.75 35.23 1.04
CA SER A 65 -24.36 34.86 2.40
C SER A 65 -24.17 33.35 2.58
N ASP A 66 -24.89 32.52 1.82
CA ASP A 66 -24.84 31.05 1.83
C ASP A 66 -23.76 30.54 0.85
N VAL A 67 -22.52 30.43 1.33
CA VAL A 67 -21.37 29.97 0.54
C VAL A 67 -21.07 28.51 0.89
N LYS A 68 -21.26 27.63 -0.11
CA LYS A 68 -20.98 26.19 0.01
C LYS A 68 -19.75 25.80 -0.79
N VAL A 69 -18.72 25.28 -0.13
CA VAL A 69 -17.49 24.76 -0.74
C VAL A 69 -17.74 23.33 -1.21
N THR A 70 -17.49 23.09 -2.48
CA THR A 70 -17.60 21.78 -3.16
C THR A 70 -16.21 21.29 -3.56
N LEU A 71 -16.12 20.03 -4.01
CA LEU A 71 -14.87 19.46 -4.52
C LEU A 71 -14.25 20.30 -5.65
N ALA A 72 -15.07 20.86 -6.55
CA ALA A 72 -14.58 21.69 -7.65
C ALA A 72 -13.88 22.96 -7.15
N ASP A 73 -14.37 23.55 -6.06
CA ASP A 73 -13.76 24.74 -5.46
C ASP A 73 -12.39 24.40 -4.83
N LEU A 74 -12.25 23.19 -4.26
CA LEU A 74 -10.97 22.68 -3.77
C LEU A 74 -9.96 22.48 -4.92
N GLU A 75 -10.40 22.01 -6.08
CA GLU A 75 -9.53 21.90 -7.26
C GLU A 75 -9.07 23.25 -7.79
N VAL A 76 -9.94 24.26 -7.74
CA VAL A 76 -9.59 25.65 -8.07
C VAL A 76 -8.59 26.20 -7.06
N ALA A 77 -8.83 26.00 -5.77
CA ALA A 77 -7.93 26.40 -4.70
C ALA A 77 -6.56 25.71 -4.81
N TYR A 78 -6.50 24.45 -5.21
CA TYR A 78 -5.24 23.74 -5.45
C TYR A 78 -4.40 24.42 -6.53
N ARG A 79 -5.04 24.95 -7.57
CA ARG A 79 -4.38 25.66 -8.68
C ARG A 79 -4.04 27.12 -8.36
N SER A 80 -4.52 27.64 -7.23
CA SER A 80 -4.29 29.01 -6.80
C SER A 80 -2.81 29.29 -6.50
N ARG A 81 -2.46 30.57 -6.35
CA ARG A 81 -1.11 31.00 -5.98
C ARG A 81 -0.88 30.84 -4.48
N GLU A 82 -1.93 31.00 -3.70
CA GLU A 82 -1.99 30.93 -2.25
C GLU A 82 -1.63 29.53 -1.75
N PHE A 83 -1.95 28.50 -2.53
CA PHE A 83 -1.63 27.09 -2.25
C PHE A 83 -0.33 26.61 -2.93
N GLN A 84 0.45 27.50 -3.56
CA GLN A 84 1.61 27.10 -4.37
C GLN A 84 2.69 26.35 -3.58
N PHE A 85 2.93 26.74 -2.32
CA PHE A 85 3.97 26.13 -1.49
C PHE A 85 3.62 24.70 -1.11
N ASP A 86 2.44 24.49 -0.52
CA ASP A 86 1.97 23.15 -0.15
C ASP A 86 1.85 22.25 -1.39
N ARG A 87 1.35 22.79 -2.51
CA ARG A 87 1.29 22.07 -3.79
C ARG A 87 2.67 21.57 -4.23
N ARG A 88 3.68 22.42 -4.16
CA ARG A 88 5.05 22.04 -4.57
C ARG A 88 5.58 20.89 -3.73
N ASP A 89 5.38 20.96 -2.41
CA ASP A 89 5.86 19.91 -1.50
C ASP A 89 5.11 18.59 -1.75
N ILE A 90 3.79 18.63 -1.94
CA ILE A 90 2.96 17.46 -2.26
C ILE A 90 3.41 16.82 -3.58
N GLU A 91 3.64 17.62 -4.63
CA GLU A 91 4.08 17.15 -5.94
C GLU A 91 5.51 16.61 -5.90
N ASP A 92 6.40 17.22 -5.12
CA ASP A 92 7.77 16.77 -4.96
C ASP A 92 7.84 15.43 -4.20
N VAL A 93 7.06 15.26 -3.14
CA VAL A 93 6.91 13.96 -2.45
C VAL A 93 6.36 12.90 -3.41
N SER A 94 5.28 13.21 -4.12
CA SER A 94 4.65 12.28 -5.07
C SER A 94 5.62 11.86 -6.18
N ARG A 95 6.39 12.80 -6.72
CA ARG A 95 7.41 12.54 -7.75
C ARG A 95 8.49 11.61 -7.24
N ARG A 96 9.00 11.81 -6.02
CA ARG A 96 10.03 10.96 -5.42
C ARG A 96 9.53 9.55 -5.20
N THR A 97 8.30 9.40 -4.72
CA THR A 97 7.65 8.09 -4.57
C THR A 97 7.54 7.35 -5.90
N LEU A 98 7.23 8.07 -7.00
CA LEU A 98 7.14 7.47 -8.33
C LEU A 98 8.51 7.12 -8.93
N MET A 99 9.53 7.94 -8.70
CA MET A 99 10.88 7.78 -9.27
C MET A 99 11.81 6.94 -8.38
N ASN A 100 11.35 6.49 -7.21
CA ASN A 100 12.18 5.83 -6.18
C ASN A 100 13.44 6.66 -5.81
N GLU A 101 13.32 7.98 -5.84
CA GLU A 101 14.42 8.87 -5.46
C GLU A 101 14.50 8.99 -3.94
N THR A 102 15.61 8.53 -3.37
CA THR A 102 15.95 8.66 -1.96
C THR A 102 17.00 9.76 -1.79
N LYS A 103 16.53 11.01 -1.69
CA LYS A 103 17.37 12.11 -1.18
C LYS A 103 17.11 12.26 0.30
N GLU A 104 18.19 12.30 1.09
CA GLU A 104 18.13 12.73 2.49
C GLU A 104 17.87 14.23 2.52
N ASP A 105 16.64 14.63 2.81
CA ASP A 105 16.25 16.02 3.05
C ASP A 105 15.04 16.12 3.99
N ASP A 106 14.56 17.34 4.24
CA ASP A 106 13.46 17.64 5.17
C ASP A 106 12.13 16.92 4.84
N LEU A 107 11.96 16.39 3.62
CA LEU A 107 10.76 15.65 3.20
C LEU A 107 10.92 14.13 3.40
N SER A 108 12.11 13.66 3.76
CA SER A 108 12.38 12.26 4.07
C SER A 108 12.16 11.98 5.55
N CYS A 109 11.44 10.91 5.86
CA CYS A 109 11.31 10.45 7.24
C CYS A 109 12.62 9.74 7.64
N PRO A 110 13.37 10.24 8.64
CA PRO A 110 14.60 9.58 9.08
C PRO A 110 14.32 8.26 9.82
N ILE A 111 13.06 7.99 10.15
CA ILE A 111 12.62 6.78 10.82
C ILE A 111 12.21 5.78 9.75
N GLU A 112 12.87 4.62 9.76
CA GLU A 112 12.46 3.47 8.96
C GLU A 112 11.07 3.01 9.40
N LEU A 113 10.09 3.23 8.53
CA LEU A 113 8.72 2.77 8.74
C LEU A 113 8.64 1.27 8.39
N PRO A 114 7.86 0.48 9.15
CA PRO A 114 7.64 -0.91 8.80
C PRO A 114 7.03 -1.02 7.41
N GLU A 115 7.61 -1.87 6.57
CA GLU A 115 7.12 -2.08 5.20
C GLU A 115 5.65 -2.50 5.23
N THR A 116 4.83 -1.82 4.43
CA THR A 116 3.45 -2.24 4.21
C THR A 116 3.42 -3.63 3.57
N LEU A 117 2.35 -4.40 3.77
CA LEU A 117 2.23 -5.74 3.16
C LEU A 117 2.47 -5.70 1.65
N VAL A 118 1.98 -4.67 0.97
CA VAL A 118 2.18 -4.47 -0.48
C VAL A 118 3.66 -4.29 -0.83
N GLN A 119 4.42 -3.53 -0.04
CA GLN A 119 5.86 -3.35 -0.21
C GLN A 119 6.61 -4.67 0.03
N GLN A 120 6.25 -5.42 1.08
CA GLN A 120 6.83 -6.73 1.35
C GLN A 120 6.60 -7.71 0.20
N PHE A 121 5.38 -7.74 -0.36
CA PHE A 121 5.05 -8.57 -1.53
C PHE A 121 5.87 -8.17 -2.76
N LYS A 122 5.99 -6.87 -3.05
CA LYS A 122 6.82 -6.38 -4.17
C LYS A 122 8.29 -6.78 -4.00
N ARG A 123 8.85 -6.55 -2.82
CA ARG A 123 10.25 -6.90 -2.49
C ARG A 123 10.50 -8.40 -2.65
N ARG A 124 9.57 -9.25 -2.17
CA ARG A 124 9.67 -10.70 -2.36
C ARG A 124 9.61 -11.10 -3.83
N ALA A 125 8.70 -10.51 -4.61
CA ALA A 125 8.60 -10.79 -6.04
C ALA A 125 9.87 -10.37 -6.80
N GLU A 126 10.48 -9.25 -6.43
CA GLU A 126 11.75 -8.78 -6.97
C GLU A 126 12.90 -9.72 -6.61
N GLN A 127 12.99 -10.16 -5.34
CA GLN A 127 14.00 -11.12 -4.89
C GLN A 127 13.85 -12.48 -5.58
N GLU A 128 12.63 -12.97 -5.77
CA GLU A 128 12.37 -14.22 -6.49
C GLU A 128 12.78 -14.10 -7.96
N ARG A 129 12.50 -12.96 -8.59
CA ARG A 129 12.94 -12.71 -9.96
C ARG A 129 14.47 -12.64 -10.05
N ALA A 130 15.12 -11.92 -9.14
CA ALA A 130 16.57 -11.79 -9.09
C ALA A 130 17.25 -13.15 -8.87
N SER A 131 16.74 -13.97 -7.95
CA SER A 131 17.29 -15.30 -7.70
C SER A 131 17.13 -16.23 -8.91
N ARG A 132 16.02 -16.15 -9.64
CA ARG A 132 15.83 -16.89 -10.89
C ARG A 132 16.79 -16.47 -12.00
N VAL A 133 17.07 -15.16 -12.11
CA VAL A 133 18.04 -14.65 -13.08
C VAL A 133 19.44 -15.11 -12.70
N ALA A 134 19.85 -14.89 -11.45
CA ALA A 134 21.15 -15.33 -10.94
C ALA A 134 21.36 -16.84 -11.11
N ARG A 135 20.32 -17.65 -10.86
CA ARG A 135 20.41 -19.10 -11.05
C ARG A 135 20.62 -19.48 -12.52
N ARG A 136 19.95 -18.80 -13.45
CA ARG A 136 20.13 -19.02 -14.89
C ARG A 136 21.52 -18.60 -15.34
N GLU A 137 22.01 -17.45 -14.89
CA GLU A 137 23.37 -16.98 -15.21
C GLU A 137 24.43 -17.95 -14.69
N LEU A 138 24.24 -18.50 -13.49
CA LEU A 138 25.11 -19.54 -12.93
C LEU A 138 25.02 -20.82 -13.77
N GLU A 139 23.81 -21.29 -14.09
CA GLU A 139 23.60 -22.46 -14.95
C GLU A 139 24.25 -22.27 -16.33
N ASP A 140 24.19 -21.06 -16.92
CA ASP A 140 24.78 -20.75 -18.22
C ASP A 140 26.32 -20.74 -18.19
N ALA A 141 26.91 -20.24 -17.10
CA ALA A 141 28.36 -20.19 -16.89
C ALA A 141 29.02 -21.57 -16.66
N LEU A 142 28.23 -22.59 -16.31
CA LEU A 142 28.76 -23.95 -16.12
C LEU A 142 29.26 -24.55 -17.44
N THR A 143 30.40 -25.24 -17.37
CA THR A 143 30.92 -26.01 -18.50
C THR A 143 30.02 -27.21 -18.80
N ALA A 144 30.19 -27.82 -19.98
CA ALA A 144 29.39 -28.98 -20.37
C ALA A 144 29.56 -30.18 -19.40
N GLU A 145 30.75 -30.33 -18.82
CA GLU A 145 31.07 -31.36 -17.83
C GLU A 145 30.37 -31.07 -16.50
N ASP A 146 30.45 -29.83 -16.00
CA ASP A 146 29.79 -29.44 -14.75
C ASP A 146 28.26 -29.60 -14.83
N LYS A 147 27.66 -29.30 -15.99
CA LYS A 147 26.23 -29.50 -16.25
C LYS A 147 25.81 -30.97 -16.15
N GLN A 148 26.67 -31.89 -16.59
CA GLN A 148 26.41 -33.32 -16.47
C GLN A 148 26.49 -33.78 -15.00
N HIS A 149 27.53 -33.37 -14.29
CA HIS A 149 27.67 -33.70 -12.86
C HIS A 149 26.53 -33.12 -12.01
N LEU A 150 26.06 -31.90 -12.31
CA LEU A 150 24.92 -31.29 -11.61
C LEU A 150 23.61 -32.04 -11.88
N LYS A 151 23.42 -32.55 -13.10
CA LYS A 151 22.25 -33.36 -13.48
C LYS A 151 22.27 -34.74 -12.82
N GLU A 152 23.45 -35.30 -12.61
CA GLU A 152 23.64 -36.56 -11.88
C GLU A 152 23.42 -36.37 -10.37
N ALA A 153 23.93 -35.28 -9.80
CA ALA A 153 23.74 -34.95 -8.38
C ALA A 153 22.29 -34.58 -8.03
N SER A 154 21.55 -33.95 -8.97
CA SER A 154 20.14 -33.59 -8.78
C SER A 154 19.15 -34.74 -9.02
N ARG A 155 19.62 -35.90 -9.51
CA ARG A 155 18.82 -37.14 -9.48
C ARG A 155 18.66 -37.55 -8.03
N ALA A 156 17.55 -37.14 -7.43
CA ALA A 156 17.13 -37.63 -6.12
C ALA A 156 17.22 -39.15 -6.07
N ALA A 157 17.80 -39.68 -4.99
CA ALA A 157 17.80 -41.11 -4.72
C ALA A 157 16.38 -41.66 -4.89
N PRO A 158 16.21 -42.84 -5.50
CA PRO A 158 14.89 -43.40 -5.75
C PRO A 158 14.12 -43.42 -4.43
N LYS A 159 13.02 -42.67 -4.36
CA LYS A 159 12.11 -42.71 -3.20
C LYS A 159 11.77 -44.17 -2.97
N HIS A 160 12.20 -44.72 -1.84
CA HIS A 160 11.85 -46.08 -1.46
C HIS A 160 10.32 -46.12 -1.45
N ARG A 161 9.73 -46.82 -2.42
CA ARG A 161 8.30 -47.08 -2.43
C ARG A 161 8.03 -47.99 -1.24
N VAL A 162 7.72 -47.40 -0.09
CA VAL A 162 7.10 -48.12 1.00
C VAL A 162 5.71 -48.46 0.48
N THR A 163 5.48 -49.73 0.17
CA THR A 163 4.15 -50.26 -0.10
C THR A 163 3.35 -50.20 1.18
N ALA A 164 2.80 -49.02 1.47
CA ALA A 164 1.86 -48.85 2.56
C ALA A 164 0.63 -49.69 2.25
N THR A 165 0.47 -50.79 3.00
CA THR A 165 -0.76 -51.59 3.00
C THR A 165 -1.84 -50.73 3.61
N VAL A 166 -2.76 -50.22 2.77
CA VAL A 166 -3.95 -49.49 3.22
C VAL A 166 -4.83 -50.48 3.98
N ARG A 167 -4.75 -50.47 5.32
CA ARG A 167 -5.83 -51.01 6.15
C ARG A 167 -6.94 -49.98 6.14
N SER A 168 -8.11 -50.36 5.64
CA SER A 168 -9.31 -49.52 5.74
C SER A 168 -9.64 -49.32 7.22
N ILE A 169 -9.41 -48.10 7.70
CA ILE A 169 -9.92 -47.68 9.00
C ILE A 169 -11.39 -47.34 8.74
N ASN A 170 -12.30 -48.06 9.40
CA ASN A 170 -13.71 -47.72 9.44
C ASN A 170 -13.85 -46.22 9.70
N ALA A 171 -14.47 -45.49 8.76
CA ALA A 171 -14.60 -44.04 8.79
C ALA A 171 -15.49 -43.59 9.96
N LYS A 172 -14.93 -43.54 11.16
CA LYS A 172 -15.46 -42.68 12.22
C LYS A 172 -15.14 -41.26 11.78
N LYS A 173 -16.19 -40.49 11.48
CA LYS A 173 -16.12 -39.07 11.10
C LYS A 173 -15.09 -38.37 11.97
N SER A 174 -13.99 -37.91 11.37
CA SER A 174 -13.04 -37.07 12.06
C SER A 174 -13.76 -35.83 12.58
N PRO A 175 -13.47 -35.37 13.80
CA PRO A 175 -14.05 -34.14 14.33
C PRO A 175 -13.68 -32.99 13.38
N LYS A 176 -14.65 -32.09 13.16
CA LYS A 176 -14.43 -30.91 12.31
C LYS A 176 -13.22 -30.15 12.87
N PRO A 177 -12.27 -29.75 12.01
CA PRO A 177 -11.08 -29.03 12.46
C PRO A 177 -11.52 -27.76 13.20
N THR A 178 -10.97 -27.59 14.39
CA THR A 178 -11.24 -26.46 15.26
C THR A 178 -10.38 -25.28 14.83
N LEU A 179 -10.77 -24.06 15.21
CA LEU A 179 -10.02 -22.84 14.87
C LEU A 179 -8.56 -22.88 15.38
N ALA A 180 -8.32 -23.59 16.50
CA ALA A 180 -6.99 -23.87 17.03
C ALA A 180 -6.15 -24.80 16.13
N ASP A 181 -6.77 -25.74 15.42
CA ASP A 181 -6.08 -26.66 14.50
C ASP A 181 -5.66 -25.93 13.22
N MET A 182 -6.46 -24.95 12.78
CA MET A 182 -6.11 -24.08 11.66
C MET A 182 -4.91 -23.18 12.01
N ALA A 183 -4.87 -22.64 13.24
CA ALA A 183 -3.76 -21.81 13.71
C ALA A 183 -2.43 -22.58 13.84
N ARG A 184 -2.47 -23.86 14.26
CA ARG A 184 -1.27 -24.71 14.29
C ARG A 184 -0.75 -25.01 12.90
N ASN A 185 -1.63 -25.29 11.93
CA ASN A 185 -1.22 -25.56 10.57
C ASN A 185 -0.60 -24.32 9.89
N SER A 186 -1.11 -23.12 10.16
CA SER A 186 -0.50 -21.88 9.64
C SER A 186 0.89 -21.64 10.21
N ALA A 187 1.11 -21.93 11.50
CA ALA A 187 2.41 -21.77 12.15
C ALA A 187 3.47 -22.72 11.56
N THR A 188 3.11 -23.97 11.30
CA THR A 188 4.01 -24.94 10.65
C THR A 188 4.33 -24.60 9.20
N PHE A 189 3.50 -23.80 8.53
CA PHE A 189 3.76 -23.33 7.17
C PHE A 189 4.70 -22.13 7.15
N SER A 190 4.68 -21.29 8.19
CA SER A 190 5.61 -20.17 8.34
C SER A 190 7.01 -20.56 8.80
N GLU A 191 7.18 -21.71 9.45
CA GLU A 191 8.51 -22.18 9.91
C GLU A 191 9.33 -22.89 8.81
N ASN A 192 8.74 -23.19 7.65
CA ASN A 192 9.41 -23.86 6.52
C ASN A 192 9.61 -22.95 5.29
N VAL A 193 9.54 -21.62 5.46
CA VAL A 193 9.79 -20.60 4.42
C VAL A 193 10.94 -19.70 4.84
#